data_AF-A0A8J8BRB4-F1
#
_entry.id   AF-A0A8J8BRB4-F1
#
_cell.length_a   1.000
_cell.length_b   1.000
_cell.length_c   1.000
_cell.angle_alpha   90.00
_cell.angle_beta   90.00
_cell.angle_gamma   90.00
#
_symmetry.space_group_name_H-M   'P 1'
#
loop_
_entity.id
_entity.type
_entity.pdbx_description
1 polymer ?
#
loop_
_entity_poly.entity_id
_entity_poly.type
_entity_poly.pdbx_seq_one_letter_code
_entity_poly.pdbx_strand_id
1 'polypeptide(L)' 'MEMKFRDIVQCPKCRFKFSKSYSRVTSCKGCPQSAGQCQMIRCPKCSHEFAG' A
#
# COMPACT_ATOMS: atom_id res chain seq x y z
N MET A 1 1.94 -23.14 4.27
CA MET A 1 1.07 -22.61 5.34
C MET A 1 0.81 -21.14 5.05
N GLU A 2 -0.48 -20.77 5.00
CA GLU A 2 -1.03 -19.42 5.17
C GLU A 2 -0.67 -18.34 4.11
N MET A 3 -1.36 -18.37 2.97
CA MET A 3 -1.47 -17.21 2.07
C MET A 3 -2.33 -16.14 2.75
N LYS A 4 -1.70 -15.23 3.51
CA LYS A 4 -2.36 -14.10 4.19
C LYS A 4 -3.01 -13.14 3.17
N PHE A 5 -4.30 -13.33 2.92
CA PHE A 5 -5.13 -12.43 2.11
C PHE A 5 -5.70 -11.29 2.98
N ARG A 6 -4.87 -10.56 3.74
CA ARG A 6 -5.37 -9.58 4.75
C ARG A 6 -4.93 -8.13 4.55
N ASP A 7 -4.20 -7.83 3.48
CA ASP A 7 -3.64 -6.50 3.30
C ASP A 7 -4.53 -5.58 2.45
N ILE A 8 -5.83 -5.84 2.30
CA ILE A 8 -6.73 -4.93 1.58
C ILE A 8 -6.98 -3.70 2.44
N VAL A 9 -6.56 -2.55 1.93
CA VAL A 9 -6.68 -1.24 2.58
C VAL A 9 -7.52 -0.32 1.72
N GLN A 10 -8.37 0.46 2.39
CA GLN A 10 -9.23 1.44 1.74
C GLN A 10 -8.67 2.83 2.00
N CYS A 11 -8.46 3.61 0.93
CA CYS A 11 -8.03 4.99 1.09
C CYS A 11 -9.13 5.84 1.74
N PRO A 12 -8.84 6.63 2.80
CA PRO A 12 -9.83 7.48 3.45
C PRO A 12 -10.28 8.66 2.56
N LYS A 13 -9.42 9.14 1.64
CA LYS A 13 -9.77 10.24 0.73
C LYS A 13 -10.68 9.81 -0.42
N CYS A 14 -10.30 8.74 -1.13
CA CYS A 14 -10.95 8.37 -2.38
C CYS A 14 -11.77 7.07 -2.31
N ARG A 15 -11.78 6.39 -1.15
CA ARG A 15 -12.47 5.11 -0.91
C ARG A 15 -12.04 3.96 -1.83
N PHE A 16 -10.89 4.11 -2.48
CA PHE A 16 -10.31 3.07 -3.34
C PHE A 16 -9.75 1.94 -2.46
N LYS A 17 -10.16 0.70 -2.74
CA LYS A 17 -9.70 -0.51 -2.05
C LYS A 17 -8.60 -1.18 -2.86
N PHE A 18 -7.44 -1.41 -2.24
CA PHE A 18 -6.28 -2.03 -2.88
C PHE A 18 -5.45 -2.77 -1.84
N SER A 19 -4.60 -3.69 -2.27
CA SER A 19 -3.71 -4.43 -1.36
C SER A 19 -2.52 -3.56 -0.95
N LYS A 20 -2.07 -3.57 0.32
CA LYS A 20 -0.86 -2.86 0.76
C LYS A 20 0.34 -3.25 -0.10
N SER A 21 0.48 -4.53 -0.42
CA SER A 21 1.52 -5.04 -1.32
C SER A 21 1.46 -4.37 -2.69
N TYR A 22 0.26 -4.23 -3.25
CA TYR A 22 0.03 -3.55 -4.52
C TYR A 22 0.41 -2.06 -4.43
N SER A 23 0.03 -1.39 -3.34
CA SER A 23 0.43 0.00 -3.07
C SER A 23 1.94 0.17 -2.96
N ARG A 24 2.64 -0.73 -2.28
CA ARG A 24 4.11 -0.69 -2.20
C ARG A 24 4.74 -0.79 -3.59
N VAL A 25 4.34 -1.76 -4.42
CA VAL A 25 4.91 -1.92 -5.76
C VAL A 25 4.55 -0.80 -6.72
N THR A 26 3.40 -0.13 -6.57
CA THR A 26 3.01 0.97 -7.46
C THR A 26 3.49 2.34 -7.00
N SER A 27 3.52 2.61 -5.70
CA SER A 27 3.78 3.95 -5.16
C SER A 27 5.21 4.16 -4.74
N CYS A 28 5.91 3.10 -4.36
CA CYS A 28 7.34 3.12 -4.08
C CYS A 28 8.14 2.53 -5.25
N LYS A 29 7.62 2.61 -6.51
CA LYS A 29 8.39 2.24 -7.71
C LYS A 29 9.73 2.98 -7.69
N GLY A 30 10.81 2.28 -7.34
CA GLY A 30 12.17 2.83 -7.25
C GLY A 30 12.68 3.13 -5.83
N CYS A 31 11.90 2.89 -4.76
CA CYS A 31 12.40 3.07 -3.40
C CYS A 31 12.90 1.72 -2.83
N PRO A 32 14.19 1.57 -2.49
CA PRO A 32 14.74 0.29 -2.01
C PRO A 32 14.13 -0.17 -0.68
N GLN A 33 13.56 0.76 0.11
CA GLN A 33 12.85 0.44 1.36
C GLN A 33 11.44 -0.15 1.15
N SER A 34 10.92 -0.16 -0.09
CA SER A 34 9.62 -0.75 -0.42
C SER A 34 9.57 -2.26 -0.19
N ALA A 35 10.70 -2.94 -0.43
CA ALA A 35 10.89 -4.36 -0.16
C ALA A 35 11.12 -4.68 1.34
N GLY A 36 11.28 -3.65 2.18
CA GLY A 36 11.51 -3.77 3.62
C GLY A 36 10.27 -3.49 4.47
N GLN A 37 10.50 -2.97 5.68
CA GLN A 37 9.48 -2.67 6.69
C GLN A 37 8.78 -1.31 6.49
N CYS A 38 8.47 -0.92 5.25
CA CYS A 38 7.74 0.32 5.02
C CYS A 38 6.29 0.18 5.53
N GLN A 39 5.97 0.84 6.64
CA GLN A 39 4.62 0.89 7.22
C GLN A 39 3.72 1.93 6.54
N MET A 40 4.27 2.70 5.59
CA MET A 40 3.51 3.71 4.86
C MET A 40 2.81 3.09 3.66
N ILE A 41 1.54 3.45 3.51
CA ILE A 41 0.67 3.05 2.42
C ILE A 41 0.36 4.30 1.62
N ARG A 42 0.63 4.26 0.32
CA ARG A 42 0.30 5.37 -0.57
C ARG A 42 -0.80 4.94 -1.52
N CYS A 43 -1.87 5.72 -1.58
CA CYS A 43 -2.94 5.44 -2.50
C CYS A 43 -2.48 5.73 -3.95
N PRO A 44 -2.54 4.77 -4.89
CA PRO A 44 -2.17 5.00 -6.29
C PRO A 44 -3.12 5.97 -7.03
N LYS A 45 -4.31 6.21 -6.47
CA LYS A 45 -5.39 6.97 -7.10
C LYS A 45 -5.34 8.45 -6.79
N CYS A 46 -5.00 8.81 -5.55
CA CYS A 46 -4.98 10.19 -5.07
C CYS A 46 -3.62 10.61 -4.49
N SER A 47 -2.61 9.74 -4.59
CA SER A 47 -1.25 9.94 -4.08
C SER A 47 -1.17 10.20 -2.58
N HIS A 48 -2.26 9.95 -1.84
CA HIS A 48 -2.33 10.20 -0.40
C HIS A 48 -1.58 9.11 0.36
N GLU A 49 -0.64 9.53 1.21
CA GLU A 49 0.16 8.68 2.08
C GLU A 49 -0.46 8.61 3.46
N PHE A 50 -0.62 7.41 3.99
CA PHE A 50 -1.13 7.13 5.32
C PHE A 50 -0.45 5.89 5.89
N ALA A 51 -0.21 5.87 7.21
CA ALA A 51 0.25 4.67 7.89
C ALA A 51 -0.92 3.70 8.02
N GLY A 52 -0.70 2.39 7.86
CA GLY A 52 -1.75 1.41 8.12
C GLY A 52 -1.26 0.03 8.45
#